data_AF-A0A0F5Q3D7-F1
#
_entry.id   AF-A0A0F5Q3D7-F1
#
_cell.length_a   1.000
_cell.length_b   1.000
_cell.length_c   1.000
_cell.angle_alpha   90.00
_cell.angle_beta   90.00
_cell.angle_gamma   90.00
#
_symmetry.space_group_name_H-M   'P 1'
#
loop_
_entity.id
_entity.type
_entity.pdbx_description
1 polymer ?
#
loop_
_entity_poly.entity_id
_entity_poly.type
_entity_poly.pdbx_seq_one_letter_code
_entity_poly.pdbx_strand_id
1 'polypeptide(L)'
;MFTSYIPSLMTDWRGGEVVRVTDFFDYVLVWNTGISYGLLDGLPAWALGVVMIIAIIALAIWWVRADSALIRLGLAFCIGGALSNALDRLLYGAVADFFHFHWGAWSFYIFNLADIAITVGVILLIADLLGLGRSNKMASQGQ
;
A
#
# COMPACT_ATOMS: atom_id res chain seq x y z
N MET A 1 8.44 25.82 -8.43
CA MET A 1 9.57 26.37 -7.66
C MET A 1 9.32 25.94 -6.21
N PHE A 2 9.92 24.82 -5.80
CA PHE A 2 9.77 24.29 -4.45
C PHE A 2 10.80 24.98 -3.56
N THR A 3 10.35 25.91 -2.74
CA THR A 3 11.20 26.56 -1.74
C THR A 3 11.60 25.49 -0.73
N SER A 4 12.87 25.15 -0.66
CA SER A 4 13.40 24.13 0.25
C SER A 4 13.33 24.63 1.69
N TYR A 5 12.17 24.47 2.32
CA TYR A 5 12.08 24.44 3.78
C TYR A 5 12.67 23.09 4.21
N ILE A 6 13.80 23.13 4.91
CA ILE A 6 14.34 21.96 5.60
C ILE A 6 13.92 22.16 7.06
N PRO A 7 12.89 21.46 7.55
CA PRO A 7 12.55 21.48 8.96
C PRO A 7 13.78 21.06 9.77
N SER A 8 14.09 21.77 10.85
CA SER A 8 15.22 21.45 11.73
C SER A 8 15.11 20.07 12.38
N LEU A 9 13.92 19.50 12.42
CA LEU A 9 13.59 18.16 12.93
C LEU A 9 12.54 17.51 12.00
N MET A 10 12.63 16.20 11.77
CA MET A 10 11.61 15.44 11.01
C MET A 10 10.20 15.56 11.61
N THR A 11 10.09 15.93 12.89
CA THR A 11 8.81 16.05 13.62
C THR A 11 7.97 17.26 13.21
N ASP A 12 8.52 18.23 12.49
CA ASP A 12 7.83 19.48 12.17
C ASP A 12 7.19 19.48 10.76
N TRP A 13 7.20 18.33 10.08
CA TRP A 13 6.74 18.21 8.69
C TRP A 13 5.22 18.36 8.59
N ARG A 14 4.75 19.16 7.63
CA ARG A 14 3.34 19.47 7.38
C ARG A 14 2.85 19.11 5.98
N GLY A 15 3.75 18.81 5.05
CA GLY A 15 3.47 18.43 3.66
C GLY A 15 4.28 19.27 2.67
N GLY A 16 4.96 18.60 1.74
CA GLY A 16 5.81 19.19 0.70
C GLY A 16 7.30 19.21 1.02
N GLU A 17 7.70 18.71 2.19
CA GLU A 17 9.11 18.60 2.59
C GLU A 17 9.80 17.40 1.93
N VAL A 18 11.10 17.56 1.67
CA VAL A 18 11.94 16.59 0.96
C VAL A 18 13.31 16.51 1.61
N VAL A 19 13.74 15.30 1.92
CA VAL A 19 15.10 14.97 2.34
C VAL A 19 15.69 14.07 1.26
N ARG A 20 16.69 14.59 0.55
CA ARG A 20 17.45 13.80 -0.40
C ARG A 20 18.32 12.81 0.33
N VAL A 21 18.11 11.52 0.07
CA VAL A 21 18.86 10.44 0.72
C VAL A 21 19.97 9.95 -0.22
N THR A 22 19.67 9.79 -1.50
CA THR A 22 20.63 9.40 -2.56
C THR A 22 20.27 10.07 -3.89
N ASP A 23 21.10 9.92 -4.92
CA ASP A 23 20.84 10.46 -6.26
C ASP A 23 19.59 9.87 -6.95
N PHE A 24 19.03 8.79 -6.41
CA PHE A 24 17.86 8.09 -6.97
C PHE A 24 16.70 7.90 -5.97
N PHE A 25 16.85 8.40 -4.74
CA PHE A 25 15.84 8.21 -3.69
C PHE A 25 15.78 9.40 -2.74
N ASP A 26 14.56 9.93 -2.61
CA ASP A 26 14.19 11.00 -1.71
C ASP A 26 13.16 10.48 -0.69
N TYR A 27 13.34 10.88 0.56
CA TYR A 27 12.32 10.74 1.60
C TYR A 27 11.49 12.03 1.63
N VAL A 28 10.22 11.94 1.31
CA VAL A 28 9.30 13.07 1.15
C VAL A 28 8.12 12.97 2.10
N LEU A 29 7.33 14.02 2.21
CA LEU A 29 5.96 13.92 2.75
C LEU A 29 5.00 14.57 1.78
N VAL A 30 4.17 13.76 1.15
CA VAL A 30 3.12 14.21 0.25
C VAL A 30 1.79 13.72 0.78
N TRP A 31 0.84 14.64 0.92
CA TRP A 31 -0.55 14.30 1.26
C TRP A 31 -1.33 13.99 0.00
N ASN A 32 -1.70 12.74 -0.17
CA ASN A 32 -2.47 12.25 -1.31
C ASN A 32 -3.96 12.20 -0.98
N THR A 33 -4.72 13.10 -1.60
CA THR A 33 -6.17 13.21 -1.43
C THR A 33 -6.96 12.33 -2.41
N GLY A 34 -6.31 11.76 -3.43
CA GLY A 34 -6.93 10.97 -4.49
C GLY A 34 -6.75 9.46 -4.34
N ILE A 35 -7.12 8.73 -5.40
CA ILE A 35 -6.64 7.38 -5.68
C ILE A 35 -5.64 7.51 -6.84
N SER A 36 -4.50 6.83 -6.75
CA SER A 36 -3.43 6.87 -7.77
C SER A 36 -3.98 6.68 -9.18
N TYR A 37 -3.44 7.43 -10.16
CA TYR A 37 -3.75 7.41 -11.61
C TYR A 37 -5.00 8.16 -12.10
N GLY A 38 -5.69 8.96 -11.28
CA GLY A 38 -6.93 9.63 -11.72
C GLY A 38 -8.08 8.65 -12.01
N LEU A 39 -7.89 7.38 -11.66
CA LEU A 39 -8.93 6.37 -11.65
C LEU A 39 -9.88 6.77 -10.52
N LEU A 40 -11.06 7.28 -10.90
CA LEU A 40 -12.06 7.84 -9.99
C LEU A 40 -11.80 9.29 -9.50
N ASP A 41 -11.00 10.09 -10.21
CA ASP A 41 -10.75 11.50 -9.88
C ASP A 41 -12.02 12.38 -9.84
N GLY A 42 -13.11 11.91 -10.48
CA GLY A 42 -14.42 12.56 -10.43
C GLY A 42 -15.31 12.15 -9.25
N LEU A 43 -14.89 11.19 -8.44
CA LEU A 43 -15.66 10.76 -7.28
C LEU A 43 -15.34 11.63 -6.06
N PRO A 44 -16.35 12.03 -5.28
CA PRO A 44 -16.12 12.72 -4.04
C PRO A 44 -15.40 11.80 -3.04
N ALA A 45 -14.58 12.38 -2.15
CA ALA A 45 -13.75 11.63 -1.20
C ALA A 45 -14.53 10.56 -0.39
N TRP A 46 -15.79 10.84 -0.06
CA TRP A 46 -16.65 9.87 0.64
C TRP A 46 -16.91 8.60 -0.17
N ALA A 47 -17.02 8.70 -1.50
CA ALA A 47 -17.28 7.56 -2.37
C ALA A 47 -16.04 6.66 -2.49
N LEU A 48 -14.84 7.26 -2.51
CA LEU A 48 -13.57 6.52 -2.43
C LEU A 48 -13.47 5.77 -1.09
N GLY A 49 -13.91 6.41 0.00
CA GLY A 49 -14.04 5.77 1.31
C GLY A 49 -14.96 4.55 1.31
N VAL A 50 -16.13 4.65 0.67
CA VAL A 50 -17.08 3.54 0.55
C VAL A 50 -16.49 2.38 -0.25
N VAL A 51 -15.86 2.65 -1.39
CA VAL A 51 -15.22 1.60 -2.22
C VAL A 51 -14.14 0.86 -1.44
N MET A 52 -13.31 1.60 -0.70
CA MET A 52 -12.26 1.03 0.14
C MET A 52 -12.83 0.15 1.27
N ILE A 53 -13.90 0.60 1.95
CA ILE A 53 -14.57 -0.20 2.98
C ILE A 53 -15.13 -1.50 2.39
N ILE A 54 -15.80 -1.43 1.23
CA ILE A 54 -16.33 -2.60 0.53
C ILE A 54 -15.19 -3.59 0.20
N ALA A 55 -14.07 -3.09 -0.32
CA ALA A 55 -12.91 -3.92 -0.65
C ALA A 55 -12.32 -4.60 0.61
N ILE A 56 -12.15 -3.86 1.71
CA ILE A 56 -11.66 -4.41 2.98
C ILE A 56 -12.58 -5.52 3.50
N ILE A 57 -13.90 -5.31 3.46
CA ILE A 57 -14.89 -6.32 3.88
C ILE A 57 -14.81 -7.56 2.99
N ALA A 58 -14.75 -7.38 1.66
CA ALA A 58 -14.64 -8.50 0.73
C ALA A 58 -13.36 -9.33 0.97
N LEU A 59 -12.21 -8.66 1.17
CA LEU A 59 -10.95 -9.31 1.49
C LEU A 59 -11.00 -10.02 2.85
N ALA A 60 -11.61 -9.42 3.87
CA ALA A 60 -11.77 -10.04 5.18
C ALA A 60 -12.67 -11.29 5.11
N ILE A 61 -13.75 -11.24 4.33
CA ILE A 61 -14.62 -12.39 4.08
C ILE A 61 -13.84 -13.51 3.38
N TRP A 62 -13.01 -13.17 2.39
CA TRP A 62 -12.15 -14.15 1.73
C TRP A 62 -11.11 -14.73 2.70
N TRP A 63 -10.53 -13.90 3.57
CA TRP A 63 -9.51 -14.32 4.54
C TRP A 63 -10.03 -15.38 5.51
N VAL A 64 -11.25 -15.19 6.03
CA VAL A 64 -11.90 -16.17 6.92
C VAL A 64 -12.19 -17.50 6.21
N ARG A 65 -12.45 -17.46 4.89
CA ARG A 65 -12.75 -18.64 4.06
C ARG A 65 -11.52 -19.30 3.44
N ALA A 66 -10.35 -18.69 3.51
CA ALA A 66 -9.16 -19.22 2.86
C ALA A 66 -8.59 -20.43 3.63
N ASP A 67 -8.26 -21.51 2.94
CA ASP A 67 -7.63 -22.69 3.55
C ASP A 67 -6.09 -22.67 3.46
N SER A 68 -5.54 -22.00 2.44
CA SER A 68 -4.09 -21.86 2.29
C SER A 68 -3.54 -20.82 3.27
N ALA A 69 -2.52 -21.21 4.04
CA ALA A 69 -1.78 -20.30 4.91
C ALA A 69 -1.13 -19.15 4.12
N LEU A 70 -0.69 -19.43 2.88
CA LEU A 70 -0.09 -18.42 2.02
C LEU A 70 -1.13 -17.40 1.53
N ILE A 71 -2.33 -17.86 1.15
CA ILE A 71 -3.46 -16.97 0.86
C ILE A 71 -3.80 -16.13 2.10
N ARG A 72 -3.88 -16.75 3.27
CA ARG A 72 -4.19 -16.02 4.52
C ARG A 72 -3.17 -14.94 4.82
N LEU A 73 -1.88 -15.22 4.61
CA LEU A 73 -0.82 -14.25 4.80
C LEU A 73 -0.92 -13.10 3.78
N GLY A 74 -1.12 -13.43 2.50
CA GLY A 74 -1.30 -12.43 1.44
C GLY A 74 -2.48 -11.50 1.71
N LEU A 75 -3.62 -12.05 2.11
CA LEU A 75 -4.81 -11.28 2.49
C LEU A 75 -4.57 -10.42 3.74
N ALA A 76 -3.86 -10.93 4.75
CA ALA A 76 -3.53 -10.14 5.93
C ALA A 76 -2.69 -8.89 5.58
N PHE A 77 -1.72 -9.03 4.68
CA PHE A 77 -0.94 -7.91 4.15
C PHE A 77 -1.82 -6.90 3.39
N CYS A 78 -2.68 -7.37 2.47
CA CYS A 78 -3.59 -6.50 1.72
C CYS A 78 -4.58 -5.76 2.63
N ILE A 79 -5.20 -6.47 3.58
CA ILE A 79 -6.16 -5.90 4.54
C ILE A 79 -5.45 -4.90 5.45
N GLY A 80 -4.27 -5.25 5.98
CA GLY A 80 -3.49 -4.37 6.85
C GLY A 80 -3.11 -3.06 6.18
N GLY A 81 -2.57 -3.11 4.95
CA GLY A 81 -2.25 -1.90 4.19
C GLY A 81 -3.50 -1.10 3.81
N ALA A 82 -4.58 -1.75 3.40
CA ALA A 82 -5.83 -1.05 3.10
C ALA A 82 -6.40 -0.35 4.35
N LEU A 83 -6.35 -0.99 5.51
CA LEU A 83 -6.81 -0.42 6.79
C LEU A 83 -5.97 0.77 7.24
N SER A 84 -4.64 0.73 7.09
CA SER A 84 -3.79 1.89 7.45
C SER A 84 -4.08 3.10 6.55
N ASN A 85 -4.17 2.89 5.23
CA ASN A 85 -4.55 3.96 4.29
C ASN A 85 -5.99 4.46 4.54
N ALA A 86 -6.88 3.61 5.05
CA ALA A 86 -8.22 4.01 5.45
C ALA A 86 -8.22 4.86 6.71
N LEU A 87 -7.40 4.48 7.70
CA LEU A 87 -7.23 5.23 8.94
C LEU A 87 -6.66 6.61 8.67
N ASP A 88 -5.64 6.72 7.81
CA ASP A 88 -5.06 8.01 7.43
C ASP A 88 -6.12 8.94 6.81
N ARG A 89 -6.93 8.42 5.88
CA ARG A 89 -8.03 9.19 5.29
C ARG A 89 -9.09 9.59 6.30
N LEU A 90 -9.39 8.74 7.29
CA LEU A 90 -10.35 9.05 8.34
C LEU A 90 -9.86 10.18 9.26
N LEU A 91 -8.57 10.17 9.60
CA LEU A 91 -7.97 11.13 10.54
C LEU A 91 -7.54 12.44 9.87
N TYR A 92 -7.00 12.36 8.66
CA TYR A 92 -6.33 13.48 7.98
C TYR A 92 -7.01 13.90 6.67
N GLY A 93 -7.99 13.14 6.17
CA GLY A 93 -8.62 13.40 4.87
C GLY A 93 -7.74 13.08 3.66
N ALA A 94 -6.54 12.56 3.87
CA ALA A 94 -5.54 12.22 2.86
C ALA A 94 -4.65 11.07 3.37
N VAL A 95 -3.89 10.45 2.48
CA VAL A 95 -2.84 9.48 2.83
C VAL A 95 -1.48 10.15 2.82
N ALA A 96 -0.63 9.82 3.79
CA ALA A 96 0.76 10.26 3.79
C ALA A 96 1.62 9.32 2.93
N ASP A 97 2.24 9.87 1.89
CA ASP A 97 3.18 9.20 1.00
C ASP A 97 4.61 9.70 1.25
N PHE A 98 5.59 8.78 1.27
CA PHE A 98 6.94 9.07 1.80
C PHE A 98 8.09 8.70 0.88
N PHE A 99 7.96 7.63 0.09
CA PHE A 99 9.08 7.06 -0.65
C PHE A 99 9.03 7.51 -2.09
N HIS A 100 10.05 8.26 -2.53
CA HIS A 100 10.15 8.75 -3.90
C HIS A 100 11.42 8.23 -4.56
N PHE A 101 11.28 7.36 -5.55
CA PHE A 101 12.39 6.86 -6.37
C PHE A 101 12.42 7.59 -7.72
N HIS A 102 13.59 8.00 -8.19
CA HIS A 102 13.75 8.71 -9.45
C HIS A 102 15.10 8.42 -10.13
N TRP A 103 15.19 8.65 -11.43
CA TRP A 103 16.45 8.55 -12.18
C TRP A 103 16.44 9.53 -13.36
N GLY A 104 17.31 10.53 -13.34
CA GLY A 104 17.34 11.57 -14.37
C GLY A 104 16.00 12.30 -14.45
N ALA A 105 15.35 12.27 -15.62
CA ALA A 105 14.02 12.84 -15.83
C ALA A 105 12.86 11.88 -15.47
N TRP A 106 13.17 10.62 -15.19
CA TRP A 106 12.17 9.62 -14.82
C TRP A 106 11.89 9.67 -13.32
N SER A 107 10.61 9.62 -12.96
CA SER A 107 10.14 9.59 -11.58
C SER A 107 9.20 8.42 -11.40
N PHE A 108 9.47 7.58 -10.41
CA PHE A 108 8.49 6.60 -9.95
C PHE A 108 7.38 7.28 -9.15
N TYR A 109 6.29 6.56 -8.95
CA TYR A 109 5.20 6.98 -8.07
C TYR A 109 5.70 7.14 -6.64
N ILE A 110 5.18 8.12 -5.89
CA ILE A 110 5.50 8.31 -4.47
C ILE A 110 4.55 7.43 -3.67
N PHE A 111 5.08 6.54 -2.84
CA PHE A 111 4.28 5.54 -2.14
C PHE A 111 4.61 5.48 -0.65
N ASN A 112 3.79 4.73 0.09
CA ASN A 112 4.00 4.53 1.52
C ASN A 112 4.15 3.04 1.90
N LEU A 113 4.29 2.77 3.19
CA LEU A 113 4.43 1.42 3.71
C LEU A 113 3.17 0.55 3.46
N ALA A 114 1.99 1.16 3.40
CA ALA A 114 0.74 0.46 3.11
C ALA A 114 0.71 -0.07 1.68
N ASP A 115 1.21 0.70 0.72
CA ASP A 115 1.32 0.29 -0.69
C ASP A 115 2.31 -0.88 -0.85
N ILE A 116 3.42 -0.84 -0.11
CA ILE A 116 4.37 -1.97 -0.04
C ILE A 116 3.67 -3.21 0.52
N ALA A 117 2.93 -3.07 1.63
CA ALA A 117 2.20 -4.18 2.24
C ALA A 117 1.19 -4.80 1.26
N ILE A 118 0.39 -3.97 0.57
CA ILE A 118 -0.57 -4.44 -0.44
C ILE A 118 0.16 -5.14 -1.59
N THR A 119 1.27 -4.57 -2.08
CA THR A 119 2.07 -5.16 -3.16
C THR A 119 2.62 -6.53 -2.76
N VAL A 120 3.19 -6.65 -1.56
CA VAL A 120 3.65 -7.95 -1.02
C VAL A 120 2.47 -8.93 -0.89
N GLY A 121 1.33 -8.47 -0.38
CA GLY A 121 0.13 -9.30 -0.26
C GLY A 121 -0.33 -9.87 -1.60
N VAL A 122 -0.38 -9.03 -2.64
CA VAL A 122 -0.71 -9.45 -4.02
C VAL A 122 0.32 -10.44 -4.56
N ILE A 123 1.61 -10.21 -4.35
CA ILE A 123 2.67 -11.15 -4.75
C ILE A 123 2.46 -12.53 -4.10
N LEU A 124 2.12 -12.59 -2.80
CA LEU A 124 1.85 -13.84 -2.09
C LEU A 124 0.62 -14.57 -2.65
N LEU A 125 -0.44 -13.84 -3.00
CA LEU A 125 -1.63 -14.41 -3.63
C LEU A 125 -1.32 -14.99 -5.02
N ILE A 126 -0.50 -14.29 -5.82
CA ILE A 126 -0.03 -14.77 -7.12
C ILE A 126 0.86 -16.01 -6.93
N ALA A 127 1.74 -16.01 -5.93
CA ALA A 127 2.60 -17.16 -5.64
C ALA A 127 1.77 -18.42 -5.33
N ASP A 128 0.73 -18.31 -4.51
CA ASP A 128 -0.18 -19.42 -4.23
C ASP A 128 -0.93 -19.88 -5.49
N LEU A 129 -1.39 -18.93 -6.33
CA LEU A 129 -2.04 -19.23 -7.61
C LEU A 129 -1.11 -20.02 -8.55
N LEU A 130 0.18 -19.71 -8.55
CA LEU A 130 1.21 -20.44 -9.31
C LEU A 130 1.62 -21.78 -8.65
N GLY A 131 1.03 -22.12 -7.50
CA GLY A 131 1.25 -23.38 -6.80
C GLY A 131 2.42 -23.37 -5.81
N LEU A 132 3.10 -22.24 -5.63
CA LEU A 132 4.14 -22.06 -4.62
C LEU A 132 3.46 -21.96 -3.26
N GLY A 133 3.35 -23.07 -2.51
CA GLY A 133 2.66 -23.09 -1.21
C GLY A 133 1.77 -24.30 -0.98
N ARG A 134 1.49 -25.09 -2.03
CA ARG A 134 0.85 -26.40 -1.88
C ARG A 134 1.87 -27.37 -1.28
N SER A 135 1.75 -27.64 0.02
CA SER A 135 2.48 -28.73 0.65
C SER A 135 2.04 -30.05 0.00
N ASN A 136 2.97 -30.75 -0.67
CA ASN A 136 2.76 -32.07 -1.26
C ASN A 136 2.40 -33.09 -0.16
N LYS A 137 1.13 -33.13 0.27
CA LYS A 137 0.59 -34.19 1.13
C LYS A 137 0.29 -35.50 0.35
N MET A 138 0.89 -35.70 -0.83
CA MET A 138 0.70 -36.92 -1.64
C MET A 138 1.76 -38.01 -1.39
N ALA A 139 2.75 -37.80 -0.50
CA ALA A 139 3.84 -38.77 -0.30
C ALA A 139 3.71 -39.67 0.97
N SER A 140 2.57 -39.68 1.68
CA SER A 140 2.43 -40.49 2.92
C SER A 140 1.17 -41.35 3.06
N GLN A 141 0.32 -41.46 2.03
CA GLN A 141 -0.82 -42.40 2.02
C GLN A 141 -0.53 -43.69 1.23
N GLY A 142 0.70 -44.18 1.31
CA GLY A 142 1.12 -45.40 0.65
C GLY A 142 2.03 -46.24 1.53
N GLN A 143 1.56 -46.63 2.71
CA GLN A 143 1.99 -47.82 3.45
C GLN A 143 0.80 -48.39 4.23
#